data_AF-A0A6P6TCT4-F1
#
_entry.id   AF-A0A6P6TCT4-F1
#
_cell.length_a   1.000
_cell.length_b   1.000
_cell.length_c   1.000
_cell.angle_alpha   90.00
_cell.angle_beta   90.00
_cell.angle_gamma   90.00
#
_symmetry.space_group_name_H-M   'P 1'
#
loop_
_entity.id
_entity.type
_entity.pdbx_description
1 polymer ?
#
loop_
_entity_poly.entity_id
_entity_poly.type
_entity_poly.pdbx_seq_one_letter_code
_entity_poly.pdbx_strand_id
1 'polypeptide(L)'
;MDPSSSSSRPYLPYDSILEILSRLPVKTLVRFCCACKLWRKLITSDGNFITSHLQNTLNNNSKINSRGIKNVFLDCNRILVGCTTCYERPDPRIKELTEQFMISAGDSNLCRLLFAEGYFSFAGCFNGIICFYGECDYECVPHIYLWNPALNQCIILPRTADWEWSHNVVCFTYDPVTEDYQVVQISHQIVVGVFKFQIYSLSNNSWKPLSSGIHPPRNQILHLVSEYNWNAVVCNGFPHWLAKDKKDSTLFVNILDMNQEKIREILLPDSLSNHSHDPNLELFQGCLCITHGWNFSKVHPFELWVMKEHGEDISWTKQIVISGDSTIRPLPQRITGVTTIGNLLAAVKKDRLGRNFLVLYDPENQRVEEPMQKELEIPRVSVTYFAFDYVPSLVRLIRC
;
A
#
# COMPACT_ATOMS: atom_id res chain seq x y z
N MET A 1 -44.44 -15.17 -51.31
CA MET A 1 -43.03 -15.59 -51.52
C MET A 1 -42.35 -14.36 -52.09
N ASP A 2 -41.45 -13.66 -51.39
CA ASP A 2 -40.35 -14.13 -50.55
C ASP A 2 -40.21 -13.40 -49.19
N PRO A 3 -40.02 -14.14 -48.08
CA PRO A 3 -39.45 -13.64 -46.85
C PRO A 3 -38.01 -14.17 -46.70
N SER A 4 -37.05 -13.63 -47.45
CA SER A 4 -35.64 -14.05 -47.35
C SER A 4 -34.67 -12.91 -47.66
N SER A 5 -34.79 -11.79 -46.95
CA SER A 5 -33.62 -10.96 -46.65
C SER A 5 -33.47 -10.85 -45.14
N SER A 6 -32.98 -11.92 -44.52
CA SER A 6 -32.39 -11.81 -43.20
C SER A 6 -31.13 -10.96 -43.34
N SER A 7 -31.25 -9.64 -43.14
CA SER A 7 -30.08 -8.79 -43.00
C SER A 7 -29.28 -9.33 -41.81
N SER A 8 -28.21 -10.06 -42.07
CA SER A 8 -27.29 -10.52 -41.04
C SER A 8 -26.78 -9.27 -40.33
N ARG A 9 -27.23 -9.05 -39.09
CA ARG A 9 -26.72 -7.95 -38.27
C ARG A 9 -25.20 -8.06 -38.26
N PRO A 10 -24.46 -6.97 -38.53
CA PRO A 10 -23.01 -7.00 -38.47
C PRO A 10 -22.59 -7.48 -37.08
N TYR A 11 -21.95 -8.64 -37.02
CA TYR A 11 -21.44 -9.22 -35.78
C TYR A 11 -19.96 -8.90 -35.69
N LEU A 12 -19.55 -8.29 -34.59
CA LEU A 12 -18.14 -8.04 -34.34
C LEU A 12 -17.47 -9.36 -33.91
N PRO A 13 -16.35 -9.78 -34.51
CA PRO A 13 -15.63 -10.98 -34.08
C PRO A 13 -15.26 -10.94 -32.59
N TYR A 14 -15.19 -12.12 -31.96
CA TYR A 14 -14.90 -12.22 -30.52
C TYR A 14 -13.57 -11.56 -30.14
N ASP A 15 -12.53 -11.77 -30.94
CA ASP A 15 -11.20 -11.19 -30.69
C ASP A 15 -11.22 -9.65 -30.76
N SER A 16 -12.01 -9.09 -31.69
CA SER A 16 -12.20 -7.64 -31.77
C SER A 16 -12.96 -7.10 -30.56
N ILE A 17 -13.92 -7.86 -30.01
CA ILE A 17 -14.59 -7.50 -28.74
C ILE A 17 -13.57 -7.47 -27.60
N LEU A 18 -12.74 -8.51 -27.47
CA LEU A 18 -11.69 -8.57 -26.46
C LEU A 18 -10.74 -7.38 -26.55
N GLU A 19 -10.25 -7.08 -27.76
CA GLU A 19 -9.32 -5.99 -28.01
C GLU A 19 -9.93 -4.63 -27.63
N ILE A 20 -11.15 -4.35 -28.08
CA ILE A 20 -11.86 -3.10 -27.76
C ILE A 20 -12.05 -2.97 -26.26
N LEU A 21 -12.63 -3.98 -25.61
CA LEU A 21 -12.94 -3.92 -24.18
C LEU A 21 -11.65 -3.84 -23.34
N SER A 22 -10.57 -4.50 -23.76
CA SER A 22 -9.29 -4.48 -23.04
C SER A 22 -8.65 -3.08 -22.92
N ARG A 23 -9.06 -2.13 -23.78
CA ARG A 23 -8.55 -0.74 -23.80
C ARG A 23 -9.44 0.25 -23.05
N LEU A 24 -10.61 -0.17 -22.59
CA LEU A 24 -11.56 0.71 -21.91
C LEU A 24 -11.23 0.84 -20.41
N PRO A 25 -11.49 2.01 -19.80
CA PRO A 25 -11.38 2.17 -18.35
C PRO A 25 -12.30 1.22 -17.59
N VAL A 26 -11.87 0.75 -16.40
CA VAL A 26 -12.66 -0.15 -15.54
C VAL A 26 -14.07 0.37 -15.27
N LYS A 27 -14.24 1.67 -14.99
CA LYS A 27 -15.56 2.29 -14.76
C LYS A 27 -16.49 2.15 -15.97
N THR A 28 -15.96 2.22 -17.18
CA THR A 28 -16.72 2.02 -18.42
C THR A 28 -17.10 0.55 -18.57
N LEU A 29 -16.16 -0.37 -18.32
CA LEU A 29 -16.42 -1.81 -18.38
C LEU A 29 -17.49 -2.25 -17.38
N VAL A 30 -17.45 -1.75 -16.15
CA VAL A 30 -18.49 -2.03 -15.14
C VAL A 30 -19.88 -1.60 -15.63
N ARG A 31 -19.99 -0.47 -16.34
CA ARG A 31 -21.27 -0.04 -16.97
C ARG A 31 -21.67 -0.97 -18.12
N PHE A 32 -20.71 -1.47 -18.89
CA PHE A 32 -20.95 -2.36 -20.03
C PHE A 32 -21.44 -3.76 -19.61
N CYS A 33 -21.26 -4.15 -18.35
CA CYS A 33 -21.91 -5.34 -17.79
C CYS A 33 -23.45 -5.34 -17.93
N CYS A 34 -24.07 -4.16 -18.10
CA CYS A 34 -25.52 -4.04 -18.31
C CYS A 34 -25.94 -4.22 -19.77
N ALA A 35 -25.01 -4.21 -20.74
CA ALA A 35 -25.34 -4.21 -22.16
C ALA A 35 -25.68 -5.61 -22.71
N CYS A 36 -24.88 -6.63 -22.38
CA CYS A 36 -25.16 -8.01 -22.77
C CYS A 36 -24.52 -9.06 -21.84
N LYS A 37 -25.04 -10.29 -21.87
CA LYS A 37 -24.55 -11.41 -21.04
C LYS A 37 -23.10 -11.79 -21.34
N LEU A 38 -22.69 -11.71 -22.62
CA LEU A 38 -21.33 -12.03 -23.05
C LEU A 38 -20.32 -11.09 -22.39
N TRP A 39 -20.54 -9.78 -22.51
CA TRP A 39 -19.65 -8.77 -21.92
C TRP A 39 -19.64 -8.85 -20.41
N ARG A 40 -20.81 -9.04 -19.77
CA ARG A 40 -20.87 -9.27 -18.32
C ARG A 40 -19.99 -10.45 -17.91
N LYS A 41 -20.16 -11.62 -18.54
CA LYS A 41 -19.35 -12.82 -18.22
C LYS A 41 -17.86 -12.57 -18.41
N LEU A 42 -17.49 -11.94 -19.53
CA LEU A 42 -16.10 -11.59 -19.83
C LEU A 42 -15.51 -10.67 -18.76
N ILE A 43 -16.20 -9.58 -18.42
CA ILE A 43 -15.70 -8.55 -17.50
C ILE A 43 -15.68 -9.04 -16.04
N THR A 44 -16.62 -9.92 -15.64
CA THR A 44 -16.77 -10.31 -14.23
C THR A 44 -16.18 -11.66 -13.86
N SER A 45 -15.86 -12.51 -14.84
CA SER A 45 -15.59 -13.93 -14.58
C SER A 45 -14.48 -14.53 -15.45
N ASP A 46 -14.06 -13.88 -16.54
CA ASP A 46 -12.98 -14.38 -17.37
C ASP A 46 -11.63 -13.90 -16.80
N GLY A 47 -10.91 -14.81 -16.15
CA GLY A 47 -9.61 -14.52 -15.53
C GLY A 47 -8.57 -14.03 -16.53
N ASN A 48 -8.55 -14.59 -17.74
CA ASN A 48 -7.60 -14.19 -18.78
C ASN A 48 -7.86 -12.76 -19.24
N PHE A 49 -9.13 -12.38 -19.42
CA PHE A 49 -9.50 -11.01 -19.74
C PHE A 49 -9.13 -10.04 -18.62
N ILE A 50 -9.43 -10.38 -17.36
CA ILE A 50 -9.10 -9.54 -16.20
C ILE A 50 -7.59 -9.31 -16.09
N THR A 51 -6.79 -10.38 -16.20
CA THR A 51 -5.32 -10.32 -16.16
C THR A 51 -4.77 -9.52 -17.34
N SER A 52 -5.25 -9.78 -18.56
CA SER A 52 -4.81 -9.05 -19.76
C SER A 52 -5.17 -7.56 -19.71
N HIS A 53 -6.38 -7.23 -19.23
CA HIS A 53 -6.82 -5.84 -19.05
C HIS A 53 -5.94 -5.10 -18.04
N LEU A 54 -5.61 -5.74 -16.93
CA LEU A 54 -4.72 -5.19 -15.92
C LEU A 54 -3.30 -4.98 -16.47
N GLN A 55 -2.73 -5.98 -17.13
CA GLN A 55 -1.41 -5.88 -17.77
C GLN A 55 -1.37 -4.78 -18.83
N ASN A 56 -2.41 -4.67 -19.67
CA ASN A 56 -2.54 -3.59 -20.64
C ASN A 56 -2.58 -2.22 -19.94
N THR A 57 -3.28 -2.12 -18.81
CA THR A 57 -3.34 -0.88 -18.02
C THR A 57 -1.96 -0.53 -17.45
N LEU A 58 -1.25 -1.49 -16.88
CA LEU A 58 0.12 -1.31 -16.37
C LEU A 58 1.11 -0.92 -17.48
N ASN A 59 1.04 -1.57 -18.64
CA ASN A 59 1.92 -1.31 -19.79
C ASN A 59 1.60 0.02 -20.51
N ASN A 60 0.35 0.45 -20.53
CA ASN A 60 -0.02 1.75 -21.10
C ASN A 60 0.37 2.90 -20.16
N ASN A 61 0.32 2.68 -18.84
CA ASN A 61 0.81 3.64 -17.87
C ASN A 61 2.33 3.86 -17.98
N SER A 62 3.11 2.87 -18.41
CA SER A 62 4.55 3.03 -18.65
C SER A 62 4.92 3.69 -19.99
N LYS A 63 4.03 3.65 -21.00
CA LYS A 63 4.25 4.25 -22.32
C LYS A 63 3.79 5.70 -22.44
N ILE A 64 2.88 6.16 -21.58
CA ILE A 64 2.40 7.53 -21.58
C ILE A 64 3.23 8.33 -20.56
N ASN A 65 4.35 8.90 -21.02
CA ASN A 65 5.13 9.94 -20.30
C ASN A 65 4.35 11.26 -20.12
N SER A 66 3.03 11.21 -19.90
CA SER A 66 2.20 12.41 -19.75
C SER A 66 0.94 12.12 -18.92
N ARG A 67 0.89 12.65 -17.70
CA ARG A 67 -0.34 12.95 -16.92
C ARG A 67 -1.10 11.74 -16.33
N GLY A 68 -0.40 10.72 -15.85
CA GLY A 68 -1.02 9.41 -15.56
C GLY A 68 -1.07 8.91 -14.13
N ILE A 69 -0.28 9.41 -13.17
CA ILE A 69 -0.36 8.90 -11.80
C ILE A 69 -1.48 9.56 -11.02
N LYS A 70 -2.28 8.70 -10.42
CA LYS A 70 -3.36 9.07 -9.52
C LYS A 70 -2.91 8.68 -8.13
N ASN A 71 -2.01 9.47 -7.56
CA ASN A 71 -1.61 9.32 -6.18
C ASN A 71 -2.86 9.33 -5.30
N VAL A 72 -3.00 8.26 -4.53
CA VAL A 72 -4.00 8.14 -3.48
C VAL A 72 -3.32 8.65 -2.22
N PHE A 73 -3.75 9.80 -1.68
CA PHE A 73 -3.29 10.28 -0.39
C PHE A 73 -4.29 9.84 0.67
N LEU A 74 -3.86 8.96 1.56
CA LEU A 74 -4.65 8.57 2.71
C LEU A 74 -4.23 9.42 3.91
N ASP A 75 -5.03 10.39 4.38
CA ASP A 75 -4.84 11.01 5.70
C ASP A 75 -5.53 10.18 6.79
N CYS A 76 -4.71 9.74 7.74
CA CYS A 76 -5.15 9.00 8.91
C CYS A 76 -5.01 9.87 10.16
N ASN A 77 -6.09 10.59 10.53
CA ASN A 77 -6.14 11.48 11.70
C ASN A 77 -6.28 10.73 13.05
N ARG A 78 -5.17 10.38 13.71
CA ARG A 78 -5.09 9.60 14.96
C ARG A 78 -5.75 10.24 16.21
N ILE A 79 -7.06 10.49 16.20
CA ILE A 79 -7.81 10.77 17.44
C ILE A 79 -8.19 9.43 18.05
N LEU A 80 -7.44 9.06 19.08
CA LEU A 80 -7.62 7.88 19.92
C LEU A 80 -9.08 7.81 20.40
N VAL A 81 -9.82 6.80 19.96
CA VAL A 81 -11.11 6.46 20.57
C VAL A 81 -10.88 5.16 21.32
N GLY A 82 -11.17 5.17 22.63
CA GLY A 82 -11.02 3.98 23.46
C GLY A 82 -11.69 2.75 22.84
N CYS A 83 -11.03 1.59 22.96
CA CYS A 83 -11.44 0.30 22.42
C CYS A 83 -12.81 -0.12 22.98
N THR A 84 -13.88 0.36 22.35
CA THR A 84 -15.26 -0.06 22.61
C THR A 84 -15.83 -0.89 21.46
N THR A 85 -15.18 -0.91 20.29
CA THR A 85 -15.71 -1.46 19.03
C THR A 85 -14.89 -2.61 18.42
N CYS A 86 -13.64 -2.75 18.85
CA CYS A 86 -12.69 -3.85 18.56
C CYS A 86 -13.25 -5.27 18.80
N TYR A 87 -14.34 -5.42 19.56
CA TYR A 87 -14.93 -6.72 19.90
C TYR A 87 -16.17 -7.13 19.09
N GLU A 88 -16.92 -6.22 18.45
CA GLU A 88 -18.26 -6.61 17.96
C GLU A 88 -18.63 -6.21 16.53
N ARG A 89 -18.09 -5.12 15.93
CA ARG A 89 -18.60 -4.66 14.63
C ARG A 89 -17.54 -4.07 13.69
N PRO A 90 -17.63 -4.39 12.38
CA PRO A 90 -16.99 -3.63 11.32
C PRO A 90 -17.19 -2.13 11.47
N ASP A 91 -16.15 -1.35 11.17
CA ASP A 91 -16.28 0.10 11.10
C ASP A 91 -17.29 0.50 9.98
N PRO A 92 -18.44 1.12 10.33
CA PRO A 92 -19.46 1.47 9.35
C PRO A 92 -18.98 2.53 8.34
N ARG A 93 -17.94 3.30 8.70
CA ARG A 93 -17.40 4.38 7.87
C ARG A 93 -16.80 3.88 6.56
N ILE A 94 -16.45 2.60 6.46
CA ILE A 94 -15.92 2.01 5.22
C ILE A 94 -16.86 2.17 4.01
N LYS A 95 -18.17 2.20 4.24
CA LYS A 95 -19.12 2.51 3.18
C LYS A 95 -18.99 3.95 2.70
N GLU A 96 -18.87 4.90 3.62
CA GLU A 96 -18.64 6.32 3.32
C GLU A 96 -17.33 6.52 2.55
N LEU A 97 -16.27 5.79 2.92
CA LEU A 97 -14.98 5.81 2.19
C LEU A 97 -15.15 5.45 0.71
N THR A 98 -15.99 4.45 0.44
CA THR A 98 -16.19 3.98 -0.93
C THR A 98 -17.02 4.96 -1.76
N GLU A 99 -17.95 5.67 -1.13
CA GLU A 99 -18.72 6.73 -1.77
C GLU A 99 -17.85 7.96 -2.07
N GLN A 100 -16.99 8.39 -1.14
CA GLN A 100 -16.06 9.49 -1.34
C GLN A 100 -15.07 9.23 -2.49
N PHE A 101 -14.54 8.00 -2.60
CA PHE A 101 -13.68 7.59 -3.72
C PHE A 101 -14.35 7.78 -5.09
N MET A 102 -15.64 7.43 -5.19
CA MET A 102 -16.38 7.52 -6.45
C MET A 102 -16.59 8.96 -6.90
N ILE A 103 -16.66 9.90 -5.95
CA ILE A 103 -16.81 11.34 -6.17
C ILE A 103 -15.48 11.96 -6.59
N SER A 104 -14.39 11.70 -5.86
CA SER A 104 -13.08 12.31 -6.10
C SER A 104 -12.40 11.86 -7.40
N ALA A 105 -12.69 10.65 -7.88
CA ALA A 105 -12.21 10.15 -9.15
C ALA A 105 -12.69 10.97 -10.38
N GLY A 106 -13.61 11.91 -10.17
CA GLY A 106 -14.21 12.77 -11.19
C GLY A 106 -13.51 14.12 -11.48
N ASP A 107 -12.73 14.71 -10.56
CA ASP A 107 -12.49 16.18 -10.62
C ASP A 107 -11.06 16.70 -10.37
N SER A 108 -10.02 15.86 -10.30
CA SER A 108 -8.64 16.36 -10.12
C SER A 108 -7.59 15.52 -10.86
N ASN A 109 -6.66 16.21 -11.53
CA ASN A 109 -5.56 15.61 -12.31
C ASN A 109 -4.30 15.32 -11.47
N LEU A 110 -4.20 15.84 -10.23
CA LEU A 110 -2.99 15.74 -9.40
C LEU A 110 -3.09 14.66 -8.31
N CYS A 111 -4.28 14.52 -7.71
CA CYS A 111 -4.53 13.61 -6.59
C CYS A 111 -5.95 13.07 -6.69
N ARG A 112 -6.15 11.75 -6.52
CA ARG A 112 -7.50 11.15 -6.53
C ARG A 112 -8.10 10.96 -5.16
N LEU A 113 -7.33 11.06 -4.09
CA LEU A 113 -7.81 10.73 -2.76
C LEU A 113 -7.18 11.66 -1.74
N LEU A 114 -8.01 12.21 -0.85
CA LEU A 114 -7.65 12.63 0.49
C LEU A 114 -8.60 11.84 1.40
N PHE A 115 -8.07 10.83 2.06
CA PHE A 115 -8.75 10.18 3.18
C PHE A 115 -8.57 11.04 4.43
N ALA A 116 -9.49 11.05 5.37
CA ALA A 116 -9.30 11.75 6.64
C ALA A 116 -9.93 10.95 7.77
N GLU A 117 -9.56 9.68 7.93
CA GLU A 117 -10.11 8.84 8.99
C GLU A 117 -9.04 8.14 9.83
N GLY A 118 -9.19 8.32 11.14
CA GLY A 118 -8.15 8.22 12.13
C GLY A 118 -7.65 6.88 12.62
N TYR A 119 -8.05 5.79 11.98
CA TYR A 119 -8.05 4.49 12.66
C TYR A 119 -7.43 3.37 11.82
N PHE A 120 -6.76 3.68 10.70
CA PHE A 120 -6.26 2.64 9.80
C PHE A 120 -4.78 2.83 9.45
N SER A 121 -4.04 1.72 9.45
CA SER A 121 -2.75 1.63 8.79
C SER A 121 -2.91 1.01 7.40
N PHE A 122 -2.06 1.42 6.47
CA PHE A 122 -1.97 0.81 5.14
C PHE A 122 -1.03 -0.40 5.18
N ALA A 123 -1.47 -1.54 4.64
CA ALA A 123 -0.67 -2.77 4.55
C ALA A 123 -0.09 -3.01 3.14
N GLY A 124 -0.71 -2.45 2.10
CA GLY A 124 -0.21 -2.54 0.73
C GLY A 124 -1.28 -2.30 -0.32
N CYS A 125 -0.84 -2.11 -1.56
CA CYS A 125 -1.70 -2.03 -2.74
C CYS A 125 -1.12 -2.94 -3.81
N PHE A 126 -1.93 -3.84 -4.35
CA PHE A 126 -1.52 -4.75 -5.41
C PHE A 126 -2.66 -4.94 -6.41
N ASN A 127 -2.38 -4.79 -7.70
CA ASN A 127 -3.37 -4.99 -8.77
C ASN A 127 -4.70 -4.24 -8.54
N GLY A 128 -4.64 -3.02 -7.99
CA GLY A 128 -5.84 -2.21 -7.72
C GLY A 128 -6.65 -2.61 -6.48
N ILE A 129 -6.19 -3.60 -5.73
CA ILE A 129 -6.71 -3.93 -4.40
C ILE A 129 -5.84 -3.22 -3.36
N ILE A 130 -6.50 -2.55 -2.42
CA ILE A 130 -5.89 -1.87 -1.28
C ILE A 130 -6.15 -2.70 -0.04
N CYS A 131 -5.11 -2.92 0.76
CA CYS A 131 -5.20 -3.56 2.06
C CYS A 131 -4.90 -2.54 3.17
N PHE A 132 -5.77 -2.47 4.16
CA PHE A 132 -5.62 -1.64 5.34
C PHE A 132 -6.12 -2.40 6.57
N TYR A 133 -5.70 -1.97 7.76
CA TYR A 133 -6.11 -2.60 9.00
C TYR A 133 -6.29 -1.57 10.11
N GLY A 134 -7.17 -1.87 11.04
CA GLY A 134 -7.47 -0.97 12.16
C GLY A 134 -6.30 -0.84 13.14
N GLU A 135 -5.94 0.38 13.54
CA GLU A 135 -5.06 0.67 14.68
C GLU A 135 -5.90 0.69 15.99
N CYS A 136 -5.40 0.05 17.05
CA CYS A 136 -6.04 0.04 18.38
C CYS A 136 -4.98 0.12 19.49
N ASP A 137 -5.22 0.98 20.48
CA ASP A 137 -4.28 1.26 21.59
C ASP A 137 -4.09 0.11 22.58
N TYR A 138 -5.05 -0.81 22.65
CA TYR A 138 -5.08 -1.88 23.66
C TYR A 138 -4.53 -3.20 23.12
N GLU A 139 -3.64 -3.14 22.14
CA GLU A 139 -2.91 -4.30 21.61
C GLU A 139 -3.86 -5.46 21.19
N CYS A 140 -4.97 -5.10 20.54
CA CYS A 140 -5.96 -6.05 20.05
C CYS A 140 -5.60 -6.60 18.66
N VAL A 141 -6.17 -7.77 18.30
CA VAL A 141 -6.11 -8.27 16.93
C VAL A 141 -6.87 -7.31 16.00
N PRO A 142 -6.21 -6.69 15.00
CA PRO A 142 -6.82 -5.66 14.17
C PRO A 142 -7.81 -6.27 13.18
N HIS A 143 -8.87 -5.54 12.84
CA HIS A 143 -9.66 -5.85 11.66
C HIS A 143 -8.84 -5.53 10.41
N ILE A 144 -8.76 -6.47 9.48
CA ILE A 144 -8.07 -6.31 8.21
C ILE A 144 -9.11 -6.25 7.09
N TYR A 145 -8.90 -5.31 6.18
CA TYR A 145 -9.80 -4.98 5.10
C TYR A 145 -9.09 -5.11 3.76
N LEU A 146 -9.78 -5.73 2.79
CA LEU A 146 -9.41 -5.65 1.39
C LEU A 146 -10.47 -4.84 0.66
N TRP A 147 -10.02 -3.89 -0.15
CA TRP A 147 -10.88 -2.96 -0.85
C TRP A 147 -10.47 -2.82 -2.30
N ASN A 148 -11.42 -3.04 -3.22
CA ASN A 148 -11.31 -2.64 -4.62
C ASN A 148 -12.25 -1.44 -4.84
N PRO A 149 -11.69 -0.22 -4.82
CA PRO A 149 -12.48 0.99 -5.05
C PRO A 149 -13.15 1.03 -6.43
N ALA A 150 -12.49 0.50 -7.47
CA ALA A 150 -12.99 0.55 -8.84
C ALA A 150 -14.26 -0.29 -9.05
N LEU A 151 -14.46 -1.30 -8.21
CA LEU A 151 -15.64 -2.16 -8.22
C LEU A 151 -16.62 -1.85 -7.09
N ASN A 152 -16.34 -0.88 -6.21
CA ASN A 152 -17.09 -0.63 -4.98
C ASN A 152 -17.24 -1.93 -4.15
N GLN A 153 -16.15 -2.67 -4.00
CA GLN A 153 -16.12 -3.91 -3.21
C GLN A 153 -15.17 -3.76 -2.04
N CYS A 154 -15.67 -4.01 -0.83
CA CYS A 154 -14.85 -4.11 0.36
C CYS A 154 -15.23 -5.39 1.11
N ILE A 155 -14.23 -6.13 1.57
CA ILE A 155 -14.42 -7.28 2.45
C ILE A 155 -13.58 -7.11 3.71
N ILE A 156 -14.01 -7.81 4.74
CA ILE A 156 -13.34 -7.86 6.04
C ILE A 156 -12.87 -9.29 6.21
N LEU A 157 -11.60 -9.44 6.53
CA LEU A 157 -11.04 -10.78 6.71
C LEU A 157 -11.58 -11.38 8.00
N PRO A 158 -11.80 -12.71 8.05
CA PRO A 158 -12.15 -13.40 9.29
C PRO A 158 -11.09 -13.12 10.35
N ARG A 159 -11.49 -13.00 11.62
CA ARG A 159 -10.52 -12.76 12.69
C ARG A 159 -9.75 -14.03 13.03
N THR A 160 -8.49 -13.86 13.42
CA THR A 160 -7.70 -14.90 14.08
C THR A 160 -7.94 -14.78 15.59
N ALA A 161 -8.22 -15.89 16.28
CA ALA A 161 -8.86 -15.86 17.60
C ALA A 161 -7.91 -15.62 18.79
N ASP A 162 -6.62 -15.35 18.57
CA ASP A 162 -5.68 -15.97 19.51
C ASP A 162 -4.87 -15.10 20.45
N TRP A 163 -4.56 -13.82 20.23
CA TRP A 163 -3.74 -13.08 21.23
C TRP A 163 -4.24 -11.65 21.51
N GLU A 164 -4.80 -11.47 22.71
CA GLU A 164 -4.84 -10.18 23.38
C GLU A 164 -3.40 -9.75 23.72
N TRP A 165 -3.11 -8.46 23.67
CA TRP A 165 -1.78 -7.90 23.96
C TRP A 165 -0.69 -8.28 22.96
N SER A 166 -1.03 -8.25 21.67
CA SER A 166 -0.08 -8.51 20.59
C SER A 166 0.12 -7.30 19.68
N HIS A 167 1.37 -7.08 19.33
CA HIS A 167 1.76 -6.15 18.28
C HIS A 167 1.66 -6.81 16.93
N ASN A 168 1.04 -6.13 15.96
CA ASN A 168 0.67 -6.73 14.69
C ASN A 168 1.28 -5.97 13.51
N VAL A 169 2.02 -6.69 12.69
CA VAL A 169 2.46 -6.26 11.36
C VAL A 169 1.58 -6.95 10.33
N VAL A 170 1.08 -6.20 9.35
CA VAL A 170 0.28 -6.74 8.25
C VAL A 170 0.91 -6.38 6.91
N CYS A 171 1.09 -7.38 6.04
CA CYS A 171 1.58 -7.21 4.68
C CYS A 171 0.55 -7.75 3.69
N PHE A 172 0.33 -7.02 2.59
CA PHE A 172 -0.48 -7.49 1.48
C PHE A 172 0.40 -7.89 0.30
N THR A 173 0.21 -9.10 -0.20
CA THR A 173 1.01 -9.69 -1.28
C THR A 173 0.13 -10.44 -2.27
N TYR A 174 0.73 -10.82 -3.39
CA TYR A 174 0.14 -11.65 -4.42
C TYR A 174 1.10 -12.79 -4.72
N ASP A 175 0.61 -14.02 -4.62
CA ASP A 175 1.36 -15.20 -5.00
C ASP A 175 1.10 -15.51 -6.48
N PRO A 176 2.07 -15.29 -7.37
CA PRO A 176 1.89 -15.54 -8.81
C PRO A 176 1.82 -17.04 -9.14
N VAL A 177 2.24 -17.94 -8.24
CA VAL A 177 2.21 -19.39 -8.49
C VAL A 177 0.80 -19.92 -8.29
N THR A 178 0.14 -19.51 -7.20
CA THR A 178 -1.26 -19.90 -6.91
C THR A 178 -2.28 -18.91 -7.47
N GLU A 179 -1.81 -17.81 -8.08
CA GLU A 179 -2.59 -16.68 -8.57
C GLU A 179 -3.52 -16.09 -7.49
N ASP A 180 -3.07 -16.08 -6.24
CA ASP A 180 -3.89 -15.71 -5.09
C ASP A 180 -3.40 -14.44 -4.40
N TYR A 181 -4.36 -13.64 -3.94
CA TYR A 181 -4.08 -12.50 -3.09
C TYR A 181 -3.98 -12.98 -1.65
N GLN A 182 -2.89 -12.62 -1.00
CA GLN A 182 -2.55 -13.10 0.33
C GLN A 182 -2.31 -11.94 1.28
N VAL A 183 -2.68 -12.15 2.54
CA VAL A 183 -2.34 -11.23 3.62
C VAL A 183 -1.51 -11.99 4.63
N VAL A 184 -0.32 -11.47 4.92
CA VAL A 184 0.55 -11.99 5.97
C VAL A 184 0.34 -11.16 7.22
N GLN A 185 -0.02 -11.83 8.32
CA GLN A 185 -0.10 -11.23 9.65
C GLN A 185 1.00 -11.80 10.52
N ILE A 186 1.80 -10.90 11.11
CA ILE A 186 2.86 -11.23 12.05
C ILE A 186 2.47 -10.62 13.40
N SER A 187 2.16 -11.47 14.36
CA SER A 187 1.77 -11.08 15.72
C SER A 187 2.92 -11.35 16.67
N HIS A 188 3.30 -10.37 17.48
CA HIS A 188 4.34 -10.49 18.49
C HIS A 188 3.77 -10.18 19.87
N GLN A 189 3.73 -11.20 20.73
CA GLN A 189 3.30 -11.07 22.11
C GLN A 189 4.52 -10.71 22.97
N ILE A 190 4.70 -9.42 23.30
CA ILE A 190 5.93 -8.90 23.92
C ILE A 190 6.24 -9.58 25.25
N VAL A 191 5.22 -9.80 26.09
CA VAL A 191 5.38 -10.34 27.45
C VAL A 191 6.00 -11.73 27.43
N VAL A 192 5.57 -12.59 26.49
CA VAL A 192 6.05 -13.97 26.35
C VAL A 192 7.22 -14.06 25.36
N GLY A 193 7.39 -13.06 24.49
CA GLY A 193 8.41 -13.03 23.45
C GLY A 193 8.15 -13.99 22.29
N VAL A 194 6.88 -14.35 22.06
CA VAL A 194 6.49 -15.32 21.02
C VAL A 194 5.98 -14.58 19.79
N PHE A 195 6.37 -15.08 18.62
CA PHE A 195 5.87 -14.64 17.33
C PHE A 195 4.91 -15.68 16.75
N LYS A 196 3.85 -15.20 16.10
CA LYS A 196 2.94 -16.00 15.28
C LYS A 196 2.89 -15.42 13.88
N PHE A 197 2.94 -16.31 12.91
CA PHE A 197 2.92 -15.99 11.50
C PHE A 197 1.71 -16.67 10.87
N GLN A 198 0.83 -15.89 10.24
CA GLN A 198 -0.38 -16.40 9.59
C GLN A 198 -0.49 -15.82 8.19
N ILE A 199 -0.95 -16.63 7.25
CA ILE A 199 -1.28 -16.21 5.89
C ILE A 199 -2.76 -16.43 5.64
N TYR A 200 -3.45 -15.37 5.25
CA TYR A 200 -4.78 -15.45 4.68
C TYR A 200 -4.70 -15.64 3.17
N SER A 201 -5.52 -16.55 2.66
CA SER A 201 -5.72 -16.77 1.23
C SER A 201 -7.10 -16.23 0.83
N LEU A 202 -7.15 -15.29 -0.12
CA LEU A 202 -8.41 -14.74 -0.61
C LEU A 202 -9.23 -15.80 -1.35
N SER A 203 -8.57 -16.64 -2.14
CA SER A 203 -9.23 -17.72 -2.89
C SER A 203 -9.92 -18.75 -1.97
N ASN A 204 -9.28 -19.09 -0.84
CA ASN A 204 -9.79 -20.06 0.13
C ASN A 204 -10.60 -19.42 1.28
N ASN A 205 -10.63 -18.08 1.34
CA ASN A 205 -11.24 -17.30 2.41
C ASN A 205 -10.89 -17.82 3.83
N SER A 206 -9.62 -18.15 4.06
CA SER A 206 -9.19 -18.76 5.32
C SER A 206 -7.77 -18.37 5.69
N TRP A 207 -7.51 -18.37 6.99
CA TRP A 207 -6.18 -18.22 7.56
C TRP A 207 -5.53 -19.59 7.72
N LYS A 208 -4.24 -19.65 7.38
CA LYS A 208 -3.37 -20.78 7.66
C LYS A 208 -2.19 -20.30 8.50
N PRO A 209 -1.85 -20.97 9.62
CA PRO A 209 -0.59 -20.70 10.29
C PRO A 209 0.56 -21.15 9.39
N LEU A 210 1.62 -20.34 9.32
CA LEU A 210 2.90 -20.82 8.85
C LEU A 210 3.49 -21.79 9.90
N SER A 211 4.33 -22.74 9.48
CA SER A 211 4.73 -23.84 10.38
C SER A 211 5.29 -23.38 11.73
N SER A 212 5.19 -24.25 12.73
CA SER A 212 5.71 -24.02 14.08
C SER A 212 7.23 -23.90 14.16
N GLY A 213 7.95 -24.05 13.04
CA GLY A 213 9.40 -23.90 12.97
C GLY A 213 9.86 -22.48 12.66
N ILE A 214 8.95 -21.57 12.26
CA ILE A 214 9.31 -20.18 11.99
C ILE A 214 9.55 -19.43 13.30
N HIS A 215 10.82 -19.14 13.56
CA HIS A 215 11.22 -18.30 14.66
C HIS A 215 12.27 -17.28 14.22
N PRO A 216 12.23 -16.07 14.81
CA PRO A 216 13.35 -15.16 14.77
C PRO A 216 14.70 -15.81 15.10
N PRO A 217 15.76 -15.51 14.34
CA PRO A 217 17.12 -15.94 14.69
C PRO A 217 17.61 -15.34 16.01
N ARG A 218 17.19 -14.11 16.32
CA ARG A 218 17.55 -13.38 17.54
C ARG A 218 16.36 -13.20 18.49
N ASN A 219 16.65 -12.93 19.77
CA ASN A 219 15.64 -12.48 20.72
C ASN A 219 15.29 -11.02 20.43
N GLN A 220 14.29 -10.82 19.58
CA GLN A 220 13.94 -9.53 19.01
C GLN A 220 12.55 -9.05 19.44
N ILE A 221 12.31 -7.76 19.23
CA ILE A 221 10.97 -7.18 19.21
C ILE A 221 10.72 -6.55 17.85
N LEU A 222 9.45 -6.51 17.43
CA LEU A 222 9.07 -5.67 16.31
C LEU A 222 9.42 -4.20 16.63
N HIS A 223 10.03 -3.48 15.68
CA HIS A 223 10.40 -2.08 15.88
C HIS A 223 9.26 -1.16 15.46
N LEU A 224 9.00 -0.17 16.32
CA LEU A 224 8.00 0.88 16.14
C LEU A 224 8.67 2.15 15.69
N VAL A 225 8.23 2.72 14.56
CA VAL A 225 8.85 3.93 14.00
C VAL A 225 8.23 5.23 14.53
N SER A 226 7.12 5.06 15.24
CA SER A 226 6.51 6.01 16.17
C SER A 226 5.73 5.18 17.17
N GLU A 227 5.19 5.78 18.22
CA GLU A 227 4.44 5.11 19.28
C GLU A 227 3.36 4.10 18.78
N TYR A 228 2.90 4.19 17.53
CA TYR A 228 1.82 3.35 17.00
C TYR A 228 1.99 2.87 15.54
N ASN A 229 3.21 2.80 14.97
CA ASN A 229 3.37 2.43 13.54
C ASN A 229 4.28 1.22 13.29
N TRP A 230 3.71 0.19 12.66
CA TRP A 230 4.37 -1.06 12.29
C TRP A 230 4.83 -1.01 10.83
N ASN A 231 6.13 -0.93 10.61
CA ASN A 231 6.68 -0.81 9.28
C ASN A 231 6.99 -2.17 8.67
N ALA A 232 6.14 -2.56 7.73
CA ALA A 232 6.42 -3.66 6.85
C ALA A 232 6.02 -3.38 5.41
N VAL A 233 6.81 -3.93 4.50
CA VAL A 233 6.64 -3.77 3.06
C VAL A 233 6.85 -5.11 2.38
N VAL A 234 6.26 -5.29 1.21
CA VAL A 234 6.52 -6.46 0.36
C VAL A 234 7.47 -6.03 -0.74
N CYS A 235 8.68 -6.59 -0.75
CA CYS A 235 9.68 -6.36 -1.79
C CYS A 235 9.97 -7.70 -2.47
N ASN A 236 9.90 -7.75 -3.80
CA ASN A 236 10.13 -8.97 -4.59
C ASN A 236 9.30 -10.19 -4.13
N GLY A 237 8.07 -9.94 -3.66
CA GLY A 237 7.17 -10.99 -3.16
C GLY A 237 7.40 -11.42 -1.70
N PHE A 238 8.45 -10.91 -1.04
CA PHE A 238 8.78 -11.26 0.34
C PHE A 238 8.35 -10.15 1.32
N PRO A 239 7.65 -10.48 2.42
CA PRO A 239 7.43 -9.54 3.52
C PRO A 239 8.74 -9.15 4.20
N HIS A 240 8.95 -7.84 4.36
CA HIS A 240 10.06 -7.24 5.08
C HIS A 240 9.54 -6.37 6.21
N TRP A 241 10.15 -6.42 7.39
CA TRP A 241 9.80 -5.54 8.51
C TRP A 241 11.02 -5.19 9.36
N LEU A 242 10.93 -4.06 10.06
CA LEU A 242 11.98 -3.66 11.00
C LEU A 242 11.81 -4.36 12.35
N ALA A 243 12.93 -4.78 12.91
CA ALA A 243 13.00 -5.33 14.25
C ALA A 243 14.23 -4.81 15.00
N LYS A 244 14.19 -5.01 16.31
CA LYS A 244 15.20 -4.56 17.25
C LYS A 244 15.64 -5.72 18.14
N ASP A 245 16.94 -5.91 18.29
CA ASP A 245 17.48 -6.87 19.24
C ASP A 245 17.21 -6.39 20.68
N LYS A 246 16.71 -7.28 21.55
CA LYS A 246 16.45 -6.94 22.97
C LYS A 246 17.73 -6.70 23.77
N LYS A 247 18.85 -7.29 23.37
CA LYS A 247 20.12 -7.27 24.12
C LYS A 247 20.85 -5.95 23.97
N ASP A 248 21.07 -5.52 22.73
CA ASP A 248 21.91 -4.36 22.41
C ASP A 248 21.17 -3.26 21.66
N SER A 249 19.85 -3.41 21.44
CA SER A 249 19.03 -2.44 20.75
C SER A 249 19.36 -2.24 19.27
N THR A 250 20.15 -3.12 18.65
CA THR A 250 20.49 -3.04 17.22
C THR A 250 19.25 -3.19 16.36
N LEU A 251 19.09 -2.28 15.38
CA LEU A 251 18.03 -2.32 14.38
C LEU A 251 18.45 -3.09 13.13
N PHE A 252 17.54 -3.89 12.59
CA PHE A 252 17.75 -4.67 11.38
C PHE A 252 16.43 -4.94 10.65
N VAL A 253 16.52 -5.38 9.40
CA VAL A 253 15.38 -5.78 8.59
C VAL A 253 15.25 -7.30 8.62
N ASN A 254 14.07 -7.81 8.94
CA ASN A 254 13.72 -9.21 8.72
C ASN A 254 13.10 -9.37 7.34
N ILE A 255 13.34 -10.54 6.73
CA ILE A 255 12.72 -11.01 5.50
C ILE A 255 12.08 -12.35 5.80
N LEU A 256 10.79 -12.50 5.49
CA LEU A 256 10.10 -13.79 5.57
C LEU A 256 10.10 -14.46 4.20
N ASP A 257 10.84 -15.57 4.07
CA ASP A 257 10.66 -16.51 2.97
C ASP A 257 9.46 -17.40 3.28
N MET A 258 8.34 -17.14 2.63
CA MET A 258 7.08 -17.88 2.83
C MET A 258 7.15 -19.31 2.25
N ASN A 259 8.05 -19.58 1.30
CA ASN A 259 8.19 -20.89 0.66
C ASN A 259 9.09 -21.81 1.50
N GLN A 260 10.21 -21.27 1.99
CA GLN A 260 11.13 -21.99 2.87
C GLN A 260 10.69 -21.95 4.33
N GLU A 261 9.71 -21.10 4.66
CA GLU A 261 9.24 -20.85 6.01
C GLU A 261 10.39 -20.48 6.96
N LYS A 262 11.19 -19.49 6.53
CA LYS A 262 12.38 -19.02 7.26
C LYS A 262 12.46 -17.51 7.29
N ILE A 263 13.10 -17.02 8.34
CA ILE A 263 13.41 -15.60 8.49
C ILE A 263 14.89 -15.40 8.22
N ARG A 264 15.20 -14.47 7.30
CA ARG A 264 16.55 -13.93 7.10
C ARG A 264 16.62 -12.53 7.67
N GLU A 265 17.79 -12.15 8.16
CA GLU A 265 18.04 -10.82 8.71
C GLU A 265 19.05 -10.08 7.83
N ILE A 266 18.83 -8.78 7.63
CA ILE A 266 19.75 -7.86 6.97
C ILE A 266 20.06 -6.73 7.94
N LEU A 267 21.34 -6.50 8.20
CA LEU A 267 21.78 -5.39 9.04
C LEU A 267 21.59 -4.04 8.35
N LEU A 268 21.26 -3.01 9.13
CA LEU A 268 21.28 -1.62 8.69
C LEU A 268 22.71 -1.08 8.70
N PRO A 269 23.01 -0.01 7.92
CA PRO A 269 24.25 0.74 8.06
C PRO A 269 24.47 1.24 9.50
N ASP A 270 25.73 1.32 9.94
CA ASP A 270 26.09 1.76 11.30
C ASP A 270 25.57 3.16 11.64
N SER A 271 25.46 4.04 10.63
CA SER A 271 24.88 5.37 10.74
C SER A 271 23.36 5.37 10.88
N LEU A 272 22.68 4.23 10.76
CA LEU A 272 21.23 4.12 10.94
C LEU A 272 20.88 3.24 12.16
N SER A 273 21.74 2.28 12.51
CA SER A 273 21.54 1.38 13.64
C SER A 273 21.72 2.06 15.01
N ASN A 274 22.58 3.09 15.09
CA ASN A 274 23.00 3.72 16.36
C ASN A 274 22.29 5.05 16.68
N HIS A 275 21.35 5.50 15.85
CA HIS A 275 20.74 6.82 16.02
C HIS A 275 19.39 6.77 16.72
N SER A 276 19.14 7.76 17.58
CA SER A 276 17.90 7.98 18.34
C SER A 276 16.69 8.40 17.51
N HIS A 277 16.74 8.26 16.17
CA HIS A 277 15.61 8.61 15.31
C HIS A 277 15.17 7.39 14.54
N ASP A 278 13.87 7.16 14.65
CA ASP A 278 13.19 5.98 14.18
C ASP A 278 13.27 5.85 12.64
N PRO A 279 14.07 4.90 12.10
CA PRO A 279 14.19 4.71 10.67
C PRO A 279 12.93 4.04 10.13
N ASN A 280 12.48 4.45 8.95
CA ASN A 280 11.29 3.90 8.30
C ASN A 280 11.67 2.98 7.13
N LEU A 281 10.92 1.89 6.91
CA LEU A 281 11.15 0.90 5.86
C LEU A 281 10.14 1.05 4.74
N GLU A 282 10.61 1.26 3.52
CA GLU A 282 9.79 1.63 2.36
C GLU A 282 10.31 1.02 1.04
N LEU A 283 9.66 1.37 -0.07
CA LEU A 283 10.05 0.96 -1.42
C LEU A 283 10.34 2.18 -2.30
N PHE A 284 11.60 2.44 -2.63
CA PHE A 284 11.97 3.48 -3.57
C PHE A 284 12.32 2.87 -4.93
N GLN A 285 11.57 3.22 -5.99
CA GLN A 285 11.77 2.68 -7.35
C GLN A 285 11.73 1.14 -7.41
N GLY A 286 10.88 0.52 -6.58
CA GLY A 286 10.79 -0.94 -6.46
C GLY A 286 11.90 -1.58 -5.61
N CYS A 287 12.93 -0.83 -5.22
CA CYS A 287 13.99 -1.29 -4.33
C CYS A 287 13.64 -1.01 -2.86
N LEU A 288 14.10 -1.89 -1.97
CA LEU A 288 13.96 -1.68 -0.52
C LEU A 288 14.74 -0.42 -0.10
N CYS A 289 14.12 0.46 0.66
CA CYS A 289 14.78 1.66 1.16
C CYS A 289 14.51 1.92 2.64
N ILE A 290 15.46 2.61 3.28
CA ILE A 290 15.34 3.13 4.64
C ILE A 290 15.36 4.64 4.58
N THR A 291 14.45 5.28 5.30
CA THR A 291 14.40 6.73 5.43
C THR A 291 14.57 7.17 6.89
N HIS A 292 15.18 8.34 7.10
CA HIS A 292 15.54 8.86 8.42
C HIS A 292 15.36 10.39 8.46
N GLY A 293 15.17 10.98 9.66
CA GLY A 293 15.15 12.45 9.85
C GLY A 293 13.80 13.16 9.73
N TRP A 294 12.69 12.51 10.11
CA TRP A 294 11.32 12.96 9.79
C TRP A 294 10.71 13.94 10.79
N ASN A 295 11.35 14.16 11.94
CA ASN A 295 10.78 14.95 13.02
C ASN A 295 11.01 16.46 12.80
N PHE A 296 9.93 17.23 12.60
CA PHE A 296 9.95 18.69 12.47
C PHE A 296 10.58 19.43 13.66
N SER A 297 10.64 18.80 14.84
CA SER A 297 11.28 19.39 16.03
C SER A 297 12.81 19.33 16.01
N LYS A 298 13.43 18.60 15.06
CA LYS A 298 14.88 18.45 14.98
C LYS A 298 15.43 18.92 13.63
N VAL A 299 16.61 19.56 13.65
CA VAL A 299 17.31 20.10 12.46
C VAL A 299 18.17 19.02 11.78
N HIS A 300 17.69 17.77 11.74
CA HIS A 300 18.42 16.70 11.06
C HIS A 300 18.04 16.67 9.58
N PRO A 301 19.00 16.39 8.68
CA PRO A 301 18.69 16.17 7.28
C PRO A 301 17.81 14.92 7.14
N PHE A 302 16.90 14.97 6.17
CA PHE A 302 16.22 13.75 5.75
C PHE A 302 17.19 12.96 4.88
N GLU A 303 17.34 11.68 5.16
CA GLU A 303 18.18 10.77 4.39
C GLU A 303 17.36 9.60 3.85
N LEU A 304 17.63 9.20 2.61
CA LEU A 304 17.09 8.00 1.98
C LEU A 304 18.23 7.09 1.53
N TRP A 305 18.17 5.85 1.98
CA TRP A 305 19.13 4.79 1.71
C TRP A 305 18.46 3.67 0.94
N VAL A 306 19.03 3.26 -0.19
CA VAL A 306 18.46 2.20 -1.05
C VAL A 306 19.37 0.98 -1.02
N MET A 307 18.77 -0.20 -0.86
CA MET A 307 19.43 -1.48 -1.04
C MET A 307 19.48 -1.81 -2.53
N LYS A 308 20.67 -1.82 -3.14
CA LYS A 308 20.83 -2.02 -4.59
C LYS A 308 20.76 -3.49 -5.00
N GLU A 309 21.27 -4.39 -4.15
CA GLU A 309 21.24 -5.84 -4.38
C GLU A 309 20.39 -6.51 -3.31
N HIS A 310 19.38 -7.27 -3.72
CA HIS A 310 18.41 -7.84 -2.80
C HIS A 310 18.97 -9.06 -2.07
N GLY A 311 19.06 -9.00 -0.75
CA GLY A 311 19.31 -10.17 0.10
C GLY A 311 20.76 -10.63 0.26
N GLU A 312 21.75 -9.96 -0.36
CA GLU A 312 23.18 -10.17 -0.06
C GLU A 312 23.67 -9.16 0.98
N ASP A 313 24.62 -9.59 1.83
CA ASP A 313 25.23 -8.72 2.83
C ASP A 313 26.03 -7.62 2.10
N ILE A 314 25.62 -6.37 2.33
CA ILE A 314 26.28 -5.10 1.98
C ILE A 314 25.97 -4.51 0.58
N SER A 315 24.90 -3.72 0.47
CA SER A 315 24.89 -2.55 -0.46
C SER A 315 23.78 -1.53 -0.16
N TRP A 316 23.60 -1.14 1.10
CA TRP A 316 22.85 0.08 1.41
C TRP A 316 23.63 1.29 0.89
N THR A 317 23.05 2.05 -0.03
CA THR A 317 23.65 3.25 -0.60
C THR A 317 22.77 4.46 -0.30
N LYS A 318 23.36 5.51 0.28
CA LYS A 318 22.67 6.78 0.47
C LYS A 318 22.40 7.41 -0.90
N GLN A 319 21.13 7.62 -1.23
CA GLN A 319 20.69 8.16 -2.53
C GLN A 319 20.28 9.63 -2.43
N ILE A 320 19.50 9.98 -1.40
CA ILE A 320 18.94 11.33 -1.27
C ILE A 320 19.28 11.89 0.11
N VAL A 321 19.69 13.16 0.12
CA VAL A 321 19.86 13.96 1.34
C VAL A 321 19.14 15.28 1.12
N ILE A 322 18.15 15.57 1.96
CA ILE A 322 17.47 16.87 1.98
C ILE A 322 17.96 17.60 3.22
N SER A 323 18.77 18.62 2.98
CA SER A 323 19.32 19.48 4.03
C SER A 323 18.20 20.16 4.81
N GLY A 324 18.42 20.37 6.11
CA GLY A 324 17.41 20.76 7.10
C GLY A 324 16.83 22.17 6.98
N ASP A 325 16.48 22.65 5.79
CA ASP A 325 15.54 23.76 5.67
C ASP A 325 14.23 23.31 6.31
N SER A 326 13.80 24.01 7.36
CA SER A 326 12.62 23.70 8.18
C SER A 326 11.30 23.73 7.41
N THR A 327 11.30 24.19 6.15
CA THR A 327 10.10 24.48 5.39
C THR A 327 9.62 23.33 4.50
N ILE A 328 10.46 22.36 4.13
CA ILE A 328 10.07 21.22 3.27
C ILE A 328 10.49 19.89 3.91
N ARG A 329 9.57 18.91 3.92
CA ARG A 329 9.81 17.55 4.39
C ARG A 329 9.10 16.53 3.50
N PRO A 330 9.76 15.46 3.03
CA PRO A 330 9.07 14.35 2.37
C PRO A 330 7.98 13.78 3.26
N LEU A 331 6.90 13.26 2.66
CA LEU A 331 5.80 12.69 3.42
C LEU A 331 6.19 11.38 4.13
N PRO A 332 5.99 11.31 5.46
CA PRO A 332 4.82 10.66 6.03
C PRO A 332 4.42 9.22 5.70
N GLN A 333 5.19 8.42 4.97
CA GLN A 333 5.14 6.94 4.91
C GLN A 333 4.74 6.38 3.56
N ARG A 334 5.54 5.39 3.17
CA ARG A 334 5.52 4.68 1.90
C ARG A 334 5.55 5.65 0.74
N ILE A 335 6.69 6.29 0.57
CA ILE A 335 7.10 6.79 -0.73
C ILE A 335 7.13 5.54 -1.61
N THR A 336 6.08 5.23 -2.40
CA THR A 336 6.28 4.38 -3.57
C THR A 336 7.11 5.23 -4.51
N GLY A 337 8.43 5.11 -4.38
CA GLY A 337 9.37 6.02 -5.03
C GLY A 337 9.03 6.15 -6.49
N VAL A 338 8.82 7.41 -6.88
CA VAL A 338 8.60 7.94 -8.22
C VAL A 338 7.13 8.04 -8.59
N THR A 339 6.60 9.28 -8.55
CA THR A 339 5.60 9.65 -9.55
C THR A 339 6.22 9.34 -10.93
N THR A 340 5.59 8.59 -11.84
CA THR A 340 5.86 8.35 -13.28
C THR A 340 6.43 9.52 -14.07
N ILE A 341 6.42 10.72 -13.50
CA ILE A 341 7.22 11.89 -13.91
C ILE A 341 8.73 11.67 -13.74
N GLY A 342 9.18 10.62 -13.06
CA GLY A 342 10.61 10.40 -12.78
C GLY A 342 11.05 11.27 -11.59
N ASN A 343 11.87 10.68 -10.71
CA ASN A 343 12.68 11.30 -9.66
C ASN A 343 11.99 12.18 -8.58
N LEU A 344 10.75 12.63 -8.72
CA LEU A 344 10.08 13.52 -7.75
C LEU A 344 9.51 12.77 -6.52
N LEU A 345 9.61 13.40 -5.36
CA LEU A 345 9.07 12.95 -4.07
C LEU A 345 7.82 13.75 -3.69
N ALA A 346 6.81 13.10 -3.11
CA ALA A 346 5.74 13.81 -2.43
C ALA A 346 6.26 14.38 -1.10
N ALA A 347 6.05 15.67 -0.87
CA ALA A 347 6.54 16.38 0.29
C ALA A 347 5.49 17.35 0.85
N VAL A 348 5.66 17.72 2.10
CA VAL A 348 4.92 18.78 2.78
C VAL A 348 5.80 20.02 2.83
N LYS A 349 5.26 21.11 2.33
CA LYS A 349 5.83 22.44 2.47
C LYS A 349 5.03 23.25 3.47
N LYS A 350 5.71 23.84 4.44
CA LYS A 350 5.11 24.77 5.40
C LYS A 350 5.24 26.19 4.87
N ASP A 351 4.12 26.91 4.79
CA ASP A 351 4.13 28.32 4.39
C ASP A 351 4.51 29.25 5.56
N ARG A 352 4.59 30.56 5.27
CA ARG A 352 4.92 31.59 6.28
C ARG A 352 3.88 31.72 7.39
N LEU A 353 2.64 31.27 7.15
CA LEU A 353 1.55 31.28 8.12
C LEU A 353 1.49 29.98 8.93
N GLY A 354 2.38 29.02 8.64
CA GLY A 354 2.45 27.72 9.29
C GLY A 354 1.47 26.68 8.75
N ARG A 355 0.81 26.96 7.64
CA ARG A 355 -0.07 26.02 6.92
C ARG A 355 0.78 25.05 6.12
N ASN A 356 0.25 23.85 5.92
CA ASN A 356 0.96 22.77 5.27
C ASN A 356 0.36 22.54 3.89
N PHE A 357 1.23 22.35 2.90
CA PHE A 357 0.83 22.13 1.53
C PHE A 357 1.51 20.90 0.99
N LEU A 358 0.75 20.08 0.28
CA LEU A 358 1.31 18.98 -0.49
C LEU A 358 2.01 19.54 -1.73
N VAL A 359 3.26 19.16 -1.93
CA VAL A 359 4.09 19.56 -3.06
C VAL A 359 4.84 18.36 -3.65
N LEU A 360 5.32 18.50 -4.88
CA LEU A 360 6.29 17.59 -5.48
C LEU A 360 7.69 18.20 -5.35
N TYR A 361 8.62 17.43 -4.82
CA TYR A 361 10.00 17.84 -4.55
C TYR A 361 10.95 17.07 -5.45
N ASP A 362 11.79 17.80 -6.17
CA ASP A 362 12.89 17.26 -6.96
C ASP A 362 14.12 17.07 -6.05
N PRO A 363 14.50 15.83 -5.71
CA PRO A 363 15.66 15.56 -4.88
C PRO A 363 16.99 15.77 -5.61
N GLU A 364 17.04 15.68 -6.94
CA GLU A 364 18.27 15.87 -7.72
C GLU A 364 18.63 17.37 -7.77
N ASN A 365 17.64 18.21 -8.06
CA ASN A 365 17.82 19.67 -8.13
C ASN A 365 17.55 20.40 -6.81
N GLN A 366 17.16 19.66 -5.76
CA GLN A 366 16.80 20.16 -4.43
C GLN A 366 15.80 21.33 -4.45
N ARG A 367 14.72 21.19 -5.23
CA ARG A 367 13.72 22.24 -5.40
C ARG A 367 12.31 21.68 -5.39
N VAL A 368 11.35 22.52 -5.01
CA VAL A 368 9.93 22.21 -5.24
C VAL A 368 9.64 22.47 -6.71
N GLU A 369 9.06 21.49 -7.39
CA GLU A 369 8.54 21.71 -8.72
C GLU A 369 7.28 22.58 -8.59
N GLU A 370 7.27 23.73 -9.27
CA GLU A 370 6.14 24.65 -9.22
C GLU A 370 4.89 23.91 -9.71
N PRO A 371 3.80 23.91 -8.93
CA PRO A 371 2.69 23.06 -9.29
C PRO A 371 2.01 23.65 -10.54
N MET A 372 1.72 22.79 -11.52
CA MET A 372 0.95 23.21 -12.71
C MET A 372 -0.48 23.67 -12.35
N GLN A 373 -0.96 23.48 -11.10
CA GLN A 373 -2.28 23.87 -10.57
C GLN A 373 -2.25 24.11 -9.04
N LYS A 374 -3.37 24.54 -8.44
CA LYS A 374 -3.54 24.91 -7.00
C LYS A 374 -2.78 23.97 -6.03
N GLU A 375 -1.98 24.56 -5.14
CA GLU A 375 -1.41 23.88 -3.97
C GLU A 375 -2.55 23.29 -3.10
N LEU A 376 -2.40 22.03 -2.70
CA LEU A 376 -3.37 21.34 -1.85
C LEU A 376 -3.01 21.59 -0.38
N GLU A 377 -3.78 22.43 0.30
CA GLU A 377 -3.64 22.66 1.73
C GLU A 377 -4.03 21.40 2.50
N ILE A 378 -3.15 20.93 3.38
CA ILE A 378 -3.41 19.81 4.29
C ILE A 378 -3.55 20.35 5.72
N PRO A 379 -4.63 19.99 6.43
CA PRO A 379 -5.00 20.66 7.67
C PRO A 379 -4.08 20.32 8.86
N ARG A 380 -3.32 19.21 8.85
CA ARG A 380 -2.53 18.73 10.01
C ARG A 380 -1.26 17.97 9.58
N VAL A 381 -0.16 18.15 10.33
CA VAL A 381 1.14 17.47 10.10
C VAL A 381 1.29 16.19 10.93
N SER A 382 0.57 16.07 12.04
CA SER A 382 0.62 14.92 12.96
C SER A 382 -0.08 13.67 12.41
N VAL A 383 -0.31 13.64 11.11
CA VAL A 383 -1.15 12.68 10.39
C VAL A 383 -0.23 11.86 9.50
N THR A 384 -0.43 10.55 9.52
CA THR A 384 0.23 9.64 8.58
C THR A 384 -0.40 9.83 7.21
N TYR A 385 0.41 10.08 6.18
CA TYR A 385 -0.04 10.16 4.80
C TYR A 385 0.61 9.06 3.98
N PHE A 386 -0.19 8.17 3.41
CA PHE A 386 0.31 7.17 2.47
C PHE A 386 0.17 7.69 1.03
N ALA A 387 1.23 7.55 0.23
CA ALA A 387 1.22 7.89 -1.19
C ALA A 387 1.65 6.68 -2.02
N PHE A 388 0.74 6.10 -2.80
CA PHE A 388 1.04 4.92 -3.60
C PHE A 388 0.43 4.95 -4.99
N ASP A 389 1.08 4.20 -5.89
CA ASP A 389 0.58 3.93 -7.22
C ASP A 389 -0.69 3.07 -7.18
N TYR A 390 -1.78 3.64 -7.69
CA TYR A 390 -3.06 2.96 -7.79
C TYR A 390 -3.49 2.78 -9.25
N VAL A 391 -3.78 1.54 -9.61
CA VAL A 391 -4.32 1.16 -10.91
C VAL A 391 -5.70 0.54 -10.72
N PRO A 392 -6.79 1.14 -11.25
CA PRO A 392 -8.11 0.53 -11.21
C PRO A 392 -8.08 -0.86 -11.86
N SER A 393 -8.68 -1.87 -11.23
CA SER A 393 -8.70 -3.23 -11.75
C SER A 393 -10.08 -3.88 -11.68
N LEU A 394 -10.27 -4.92 -12.51
CA LEU A 394 -11.46 -5.79 -12.51
C LEU A 394 -11.37 -6.95 -11.51
N VAL A 395 -10.35 -6.99 -10.67
CA VAL A 395 -10.13 -8.07 -9.72
C VAL A 395 -11.22 -8.04 -8.64
N ARG A 396 -11.98 -9.13 -8.50
CA ARG A 396 -13.13 -9.19 -7.60
C ARG A 396 -12.75 -9.73 -6.23
N LEU A 397 -13.22 -9.07 -5.18
CA LEU A 397 -13.09 -9.53 -3.80
C LEU A 397 -14.24 -10.45 -3.37
N ILE A 398 -15.40 -10.27 -3.99
CA ILE A 398 -16.61 -11.08 -3.74
C ILE A 398 -16.92 -11.84 -5.03
N ARG A 399 -16.81 -13.17 -4.99
CA ARG A 399 -17.25 -14.05 -6.07
C ARG A 399 -18.78 -14.12 -6.03
N CYS A 400 -19.43 -13.83 -7.16
CA CYS A 400 -20.89 -13.90 -7.31
C CYS A 400 -21.34 -15.31 -7.68
#